data_AF-A0A2P5P765-F1
#
_entry.id   AF-A0A2P5P765-F1
#
_cell.length_a   1.000
_cell.length_b   1.000
_cell.length_c   1.000
_cell.angle_alpha   90.00
_cell.angle_beta   90.00
_cell.angle_gamma   90.00
#
_symmetry.space_group_name_H-M   'P 1'
#
loop_
_entity.id
_entity.type
_entity.pdbx_description
1 polymer ?
#
loop_
_entity_poly.entity_id
_entity_poly.type
_entity_poly.pdbx_seq_one_letter_code
_entity_poly.pdbx_strand_id
1 'polypeptide(L)'
;MYSIGNSPELRYETAPRYDTAPISGIISLLIFADLLLGFLIPGTLWLMVIVALAEAGLFYFIIPRKYQIFDDRVRICLGAPVRYDIPLSTIREARPGGGAEAWVYWGLRMATSSKNVVELVRRGGMDVVISPSDRETFLEQLELAMRSANRRKDLSRS
;
A
#
# COMPACT_ATOMS: atom_id res chain seq x y z
N MET A 1 -6.96 6.58 35.09
CA MET A 1 -5.57 7.07 34.97
C MET A 1 -5.09 6.66 33.57
N TYR A 2 -5.27 7.54 32.58
CA TYR A 2 -4.82 7.27 31.21
C TYR A 2 -3.29 7.37 31.21
N SER A 3 -2.60 6.24 31.06
CA SER A 3 -1.20 6.26 30.65
C SER A 3 -1.13 7.11 29.39
N ILE A 4 -0.33 8.18 29.41
CA ILE A 4 0.06 8.90 28.19
C ILE A 4 0.90 7.87 27.41
N GLY A 5 0.19 7.05 26.64
CA GLY A 5 0.73 5.93 25.91
C GLY A 5 1.68 6.50 24.88
N ASN A 6 2.94 6.09 24.96
CA ASN A 6 3.97 6.45 24.01
C ASN A 6 3.40 6.26 22.60
N SER A 7 3.21 7.36 21.85
CA SER A 7 2.72 7.28 20.49
C SER A 7 3.71 6.39 19.72
N PRO A 8 3.23 5.36 19.01
CA PRO A 8 4.12 4.47 18.28
C PRO A 8 5.04 5.29 17.38
N GLU A 9 6.34 5.13 17.60
CA GLU A 9 7.39 5.93 16.98
C GLU A 9 7.55 5.50 15.52
N LEU A 10 7.66 6.48 14.62
CA LEU A 10 7.94 6.25 13.21
C LEU A 10 9.44 6.00 13.05
N ARG A 11 9.82 4.82 12.57
CA ARG A 11 11.23 4.46 12.33
C ARG A 11 11.70 4.81 10.94
N TYR A 12 10.83 4.57 9.96
CA TYR A 12 11.19 4.70 8.56
C TYR A 12 9.97 5.08 7.72
N GLU A 13 10.18 5.95 6.74
CA GLU A 13 9.18 6.32 5.75
C GLU A 13 9.79 6.23 4.36
N THR A 14 9.03 5.70 3.41
CA THR A 14 9.42 5.66 2.00
C THR A 14 8.22 5.91 1.09
N ALA A 15 8.50 6.47 -0.08
CA ALA A 15 7.52 6.65 -1.14
C ALA A 15 7.36 5.35 -1.95
N PRO A 16 6.18 5.10 -2.53
CA PRO A 16 6.00 4.05 -3.53
C PRO A 16 6.82 4.33 -4.77
N ARG A 17 7.32 3.26 -5.38
CA ARG A 17 7.83 3.30 -6.74
C ARG A 17 6.67 3.18 -7.72
N TYR A 18 6.46 4.20 -8.53
CA TYR A 18 5.46 4.18 -9.59
C TYR A 18 6.11 3.83 -10.93
N ASP A 19 5.61 2.78 -11.58
CA ASP A 19 5.73 2.67 -13.02
C ASP A 19 4.64 3.59 -13.60
N THR A 20 4.95 4.87 -13.74
CA THR A 20 3.95 5.91 -14.08
C THR A 20 3.30 5.67 -15.44
N ALA A 21 4.04 5.14 -16.42
CA ALA A 21 3.57 4.92 -17.78
C ALA A 21 2.33 3.99 -17.89
N PRO A 22 2.32 2.76 -17.33
CA PRO A 22 1.13 1.91 -17.40
C PRO A 22 -0.04 2.47 -16.58
N ILE A 23 0.22 3.05 -15.40
CA ILE A 23 -0.84 3.57 -14.52
C ILE A 23 -1.51 4.80 -15.17
N SER A 24 -0.72 5.76 -15.64
CA SER A 24 -1.26 6.95 -16.31
C SER A 24 -1.95 6.58 -17.62
N GLY A 25 -1.44 5.59 -18.36
CA GLY A 25 -2.06 5.08 -19.58
C GLY A 25 -3.46 4.52 -19.33
N ILE A 26 -3.63 3.67 -18.31
CA ILE A 26 -4.94 3.10 -17.94
C ILE A 26 -5.90 4.21 -17.51
N ILE A 27 -5.48 5.10 -16.60
CA ILE A 27 -6.33 6.20 -16.11
C ILE A 27 -6.74 7.13 -17.25
N SER A 28 -5.80 7.50 -18.12
CA SER A 28 -6.09 8.38 -19.26
C SER A 28 -7.03 7.72 -20.26
N LEU A 29 -6.89 6.42 -20.51
CA LEU A 29 -7.76 5.68 -21.40
C LEU A 29 -9.19 5.61 -20.86
N LEU A 30 -9.37 5.35 -19.57
CA LEU A 30 -10.69 5.29 -18.93
C LEU A 30 -11.39 6.64 -19.00
N ILE A 31 -10.72 7.71 -18.57
CA ILE A 31 -11.26 9.07 -18.64
C ILE A 31 -11.57 9.47 -20.08
N PHE A 32 -10.69 9.15 -21.04
CA PHE A 32 -10.93 9.44 -22.45
C PHE A 32 -12.15 8.69 -23.00
N ALA A 33 -12.32 7.42 -22.64
CA ALA A 33 -13.47 6.62 -23.06
C ALA A 33 -14.79 7.21 -22.55
N ASP A 34 -14.84 7.64 -21.28
CA ASP A 34 -16.01 8.29 -20.70
C ASP A 34 -16.36 9.60 -21.41
N LEU A 35 -15.36 10.46 -21.65
CA LEU A 35 -15.57 11.73 -22.33
C LEU A 35 -15.98 11.54 -23.80
N LEU A 36 -15.38 10.57 -24.49
CA LEU A 36 -15.76 10.21 -25.86
C LEU A 36 -17.21 9.71 -25.91
N LEU A 37 -17.62 8.86 -24.95
CA LEU A 37 -18.99 8.37 -24.88
C LEU A 37 -19.99 9.50 -24.60
N GLY A 38 -19.64 10.43 -23.70
CA GLY A 38 -20.45 11.62 -23.42
C GLY A 38 -20.57 12.57 -24.61
N PHE A 39 -19.54 12.64 -25.47
CA PHE A 39 -19.59 13.39 -26.72
C PHE A 39 -20.49 12.71 -27.77
N LEU A 40 -20.40 11.38 -27.90
CA LEU A 40 -21.20 10.60 -28.85
C LEU A 40 -22.68 10.54 -28.49
N ILE A 41 -23.02 10.60 -27.19
CA ILE A 41 -24.39 10.56 -26.70
C ILE A 41 -24.64 11.80 -25.82
N PRO A 42 -25.06 12.94 -26.40
CA PRO A 42 -25.13 14.21 -25.67
C PRO A 42 -25.98 14.17 -24.39
N GLY A 43 -26.98 13.28 -24.33
CA GLY A 43 -27.82 13.08 -23.14
C GLY A 43 -27.10 12.46 -21.94
N THR A 44 -25.90 11.91 -22.11
CA THR A 44 -25.13 11.27 -21.02
C THR A 44 -23.92 12.08 -20.57
N LEU A 45 -23.63 13.23 -21.18
CA LEU A 45 -22.40 14.02 -20.90
C LEU A 45 -22.18 14.25 -19.40
N TRP A 46 -23.20 14.74 -18.69
CA TRP A 46 -23.10 15.01 -17.25
C TRP A 46 -22.89 13.75 -16.42
N LEU A 47 -23.53 12.64 -16.80
CA LEU A 47 -23.32 11.36 -16.15
C LEU A 47 -21.87 10.89 -16.34
N MET A 48 -21.32 11.01 -17.55
CA MET A 48 -19.95 10.61 -17.85
C MET A 48 -18.91 11.47 -17.12
N VAL A 49 -19.16 12.78 -16.97
CA VAL A 49 -18.31 13.63 -16.13
C VAL A 49 -18.31 13.16 -14.67
N ILE A 50 -19.47 12.81 -14.13
CA ILE A 50 -19.59 12.29 -12.75
C ILE A 50 -18.83 10.96 -12.61
N VAL A 51 -18.97 10.05 -13.58
CA VAL A 51 -18.26 8.77 -13.60
C VAL A 51 -16.75 9.01 -13.63
N ALA A 52 -16.24 9.82 -14.55
CA ALA A 52 -14.81 10.12 -14.65
C ALA A 52 -14.25 10.75 -13.34
N LEU A 53 -15.01 11.63 -12.69
CA LEU A 53 -14.64 12.19 -11.39
C LEU A 53 -14.65 11.12 -10.27
N ALA A 54 -15.63 10.22 -10.28
CA ALA A 54 -15.71 9.12 -9.32
C ALA A 54 -14.55 8.14 -9.51
N GLU A 55 -14.16 7.82 -10.75
CA GLU A 55 -13.00 6.99 -11.06
C GLU A 55 -11.69 7.66 -10.60
N ALA A 56 -11.50 8.95 -10.93
CA ALA A 56 -10.34 9.70 -10.46
C ALA A 56 -10.26 9.73 -8.93
N GLY A 57 -11.39 9.92 -8.26
CA GLY A 57 -11.51 9.82 -6.81
C GLY A 57 -11.17 8.42 -6.29
N LEU A 58 -11.69 7.37 -6.91
CA LEU A 58 -11.39 5.99 -6.54
C LEU A 58 -9.88 5.72 -6.62
N PHE A 59 -9.23 6.06 -7.74
CA PHE A 59 -7.78 5.93 -7.89
C PHE A 59 -7.01 6.71 -6.83
N TYR A 60 -7.46 7.93 -6.48
CA TYR A 60 -6.87 8.70 -5.40
C TYR A 60 -6.86 7.94 -4.06
N PHE A 61 -7.95 7.22 -3.74
CA PHE A 61 -8.11 6.51 -2.46
C PHE A 61 -7.49 5.11 -2.41
N ILE A 62 -7.25 4.44 -3.54
CA ILE A 62 -6.70 3.08 -3.57
C ILE A 62 -5.21 3.02 -3.90
N ILE A 63 -4.64 4.07 -4.52
CA ILE A 63 -3.22 4.11 -4.86
C ILE A 63 -2.40 4.46 -3.61
N PRO A 64 -1.44 3.62 -3.21
CA PRO A 64 -0.52 3.94 -2.12
C PRO A 64 0.24 5.21 -2.43
N ARG A 65 0.48 6.02 -1.40
CA ARG A 65 1.24 7.28 -1.46
C ARG A 65 2.47 7.26 -0.58
N LYS A 66 2.44 6.49 0.51
CA LYS A 66 3.57 6.32 1.44
C LYS A 66 3.52 4.96 2.13
N TYR A 67 4.69 4.45 2.46
CA TYR A 67 4.86 3.31 3.34
C TYR A 67 5.63 3.78 4.58
N GLN A 68 5.12 3.46 5.76
CA GLN A 68 5.68 3.85 7.05
C GLN A 68 5.90 2.60 7.91
N ILE A 69 7.06 2.51 8.54
CA ILE A 69 7.38 1.46 9.51
C ILE A 69 7.38 2.11 10.89
N PHE A 70 6.48 1.66 11.74
CA PHE A 70 6.40 2.01 13.15
C PHE A 70 6.96 0.88 14.02
N ASP A 71 7.17 1.19 15.29
CA ASP A 71 7.60 0.24 16.32
C ASP A 71 6.68 -0.97 16.54
N ASP A 72 5.41 -0.86 16.13
CA ASP A 72 4.34 -1.85 16.35
C ASP A 72 3.64 -2.30 15.07
N ARG A 73 3.76 -1.56 13.96
CA ARG A 73 3.07 -1.84 12.69
C ARG A 73 3.79 -1.31 11.46
N VAL A 74 3.46 -1.86 10.30
CA VAL A 74 3.65 -1.21 9.00
C VAL A 74 2.36 -0.50 8.62
N ARG A 75 2.45 0.75 8.16
CA ARG A 75 1.31 1.54 7.69
C ARG A 75 1.49 1.85 6.21
N ILE A 76 0.44 1.57 5.45
CA ILE A 76 0.32 1.98 4.05
C ILE A 76 -0.63 3.18 4.03
N CYS A 77 -0.11 4.35 3.69
CA CYS A 77 -0.91 5.55 3.51
C CYS A 77 -1.39 5.62 2.07
N LEU A 78 -2.70 5.68 1.88
CA LEU A 78 -3.34 5.85 0.58
C LEU A 78 -3.71 7.34 0.42
N GLY A 79 -4.71 7.67 -0.41
CA GLY A 79 -5.31 9.01 -0.44
C GLY A 79 -5.94 9.38 0.91
N ALA A 80 -5.76 10.63 1.36
CA ALA A 80 -6.23 11.08 2.67
C ALA A 80 -7.76 10.96 2.79
N PRO A 81 -8.34 10.43 3.88
CA PRO A 81 -7.73 9.99 5.15
C PRO A 81 -7.45 8.47 5.23
N VAL A 82 -7.44 7.77 4.11
CA VAL A 82 -7.41 6.30 4.07
C VAL A 82 -6.00 5.78 4.36
N ARG A 83 -5.92 4.87 5.33
CA ARG A 83 -4.68 4.19 5.73
C ARG A 83 -4.97 2.74 6.04
N TYR A 84 -4.01 1.87 5.75
CA TYR A 84 -4.06 0.46 6.06
C TYR A 84 -2.91 0.09 7.00
N ASP A 85 -3.25 -0.33 8.22
CA ASP A 85 -2.30 -0.62 9.29
C ASP A 85 -2.14 -2.15 9.44
N ILE A 86 -0.91 -2.63 9.35
CA ILE A 86 -0.51 -4.04 9.45
C ILE A 86 0.34 -4.21 10.70
N PRO A 87 -0.19 -4.78 11.81
CA PRO A 87 0.58 -4.99 13.01
C PRO A 87 1.78 -5.92 12.76
N LEU A 88 2.97 -5.57 13.28
CA LEU A 88 4.19 -6.38 13.11
C LEU A 88 4.02 -7.80 13.67
N SER A 89 3.20 -7.95 14.70
CA SER A 89 2.86 -9.26 15.29
C SER A 89 2.16 -10.20 14.31
N THR A 90 1.52 -9.67 13.26
CA THR A 90 0.85 -10.45 12.22
C THR A 90 1.77 -10.78 11.05
N ILE A 91 2.94 -10.12 10.94
CA ILE A 91 3.90 -10.37 9.85
C ILE A 91 4.72 -11.61 10.24
N ARG A 92 4.66 -12.65 9.41
CA ARG A 92 5.47 -13.85 9.55
C ARG A 92 6.88 -13.59 9.04
N GLU A 93 6.95 -13.04 7.83
CA GLU A 93 8.18 -12.74 7.12
C GLU A 93 7.91 -11.62 6.09
N ALA A 94 8.97 -10.90 5.71
CA ALA A 94 8.96 -9.97 4.61
C ALA A 94 10.07 -10.37 3.65
N ARG A 95 9.74 -10.53 2.38
CA ARG A 95 10.67 -11.06 1.38
C ARG A 95 10.60 -10.28 0.07
N PRO A 96 11.68 -10.26 -0.73
CA PRO A 96 11.61 -9.77 -2.10
C PRO A 96 10.55 -10.53 -2.89
N GLY A 97 9.61 -9.82 -3.50
CA GLY A 97 8.61 -10.43 -4.39
C GLY A 97 9.21 -10.75 -5.75
N GLY A 98 9.05 -11.99 -6.22
CA GLY A 98 9.39 -12.43 -7.58
C GLY A 98 8.15 -12.57 -8.46
N GLY A 99 8.23 -12.15 -9.73
CA GLY A 99 7.11 -12.13 -10.67
C GLY A 99 6.41 -13.49 -10.94
N ALA A 100 7.00 -14.61 -10.52
CA ALA A 100 6.46 -15.97 -10.71
C ALA A 100 5.78 -16.57 -9.46
N GLU A 101 6.22 -16.24 -8.24
CA GLU A 101 5.55 -16.72 -7.00
C GLU A 101 4.25 -15.95 -6.71
N ALA A 102 4.05 -14.83 -7.40
CA ALA A 102 2.87 -13.97 -7.31
C ALA A 102 1.58 -14.63 -7.88
N TRP A 103 1.65 -15.85 -8.42
CA TRP A 103 0.53 -16.57 -9.03
C TRP A 103 -0.33 -17.35 -8.03
N VAL A 104 0.08 -17.43 -6.75
CA VAL A 104 -0.82 -17.84 -5.67
C VAL A 104 -1.66 -16.62 -5.26
N TYR A 105 -2.80 -16.48 -5.91
CA TYR A 105 -3.70 -15.32 -6.00
C TYR A 105 -4.39 -14.85 -4.68
N TRP A 106 -3.75 -14.96 -3.50
CA TRP A 106 -4.41 -14.79 -2.20
C TRP A 106 -3.95 -13.58 -1.35
N GLY A 107 -3.64 -12.43 -1.99
CA GLY A 107 -3.12 -11.24 -1.30
C GLY A 107 -3.66 -9.89 -1.79
N LEU A 108 -3.55 -8.86 -0.94
CA LEU A 108 -3.83 -7.47 -1.27
C LEU A 108 -2.64 -6.88 -2.02
N ARG A 109 -2.80 -6.67 -3.33
CA ARG A 109 -1.76 -6.09 -4.18
C ARG A 109 -1.88 -4.57 -4.23
N MET A 110 -0.90 -3.93 -3.62
CA MET A 110 -0.69 -2.49 -3.62
C MET A 110 0.65 -2.12 -4.28
N ALA A 111 1.27 -3.05 -5.02
CA ALA A 111 2.47 -2.75 -5.80
C ALA A 111 2.11 -1.89 -7.02
N THR A 112 2.72 -0.70 -7.09
CA THR A 112 2.59 0.27 -8.18
C THR A 112 3.72 0.19 -9.19
N SER A 113 4.65 -0.76 -9.01
CA SER A 113 5.73 -1.07 -9.93
C SER A 113 6.04 -2.56 -9.88
N SER A 114 6.52 -3.09 -11.00
CA SER A 114 7.11 -4.43 -11.09
C SER A 114 8.52 -4.52 -10.47
N LYS A 115 9.12 -3.37 -10.15
CA LYS A 115 10.43 -3.25 -9.50
C LYS A 115 10.28 -3.05 -8.00
N ASN A 116 11.31 -3.46 -7.26
CA ASN A 116 11.39 -3.27 -5.81
C ASN A 116 10.20 -3.86 -5.04
N VAL A 117 9.62 -4.93 -5.56
CA VAL A 117 8.46 -5.59 -4.95
C VAL A 117 8.86 -6.23 -3.63
N VAL A 118 8.06 -5.99 -2.60
CA VAL A 118 8.14 -6.60 -1.28
C VAL A 118 6.82 -7.29 -1.00
N GLU A 119 6.90 -8.55 -0.59
CA GLU A 119 5.77 -9.32 -0.09
C GLU A 119 5.85 -9.42 1.43
N LEU A 120 4.78 -9.00 2.10
CA LEU A 120 4.57 -9.15 3.54
C LEU A 120 3.67 -10.37 3.77
N VAL A 121 4.30 -11.50 4.12
CA VAL A 121 3.58 -12.74 4.40
C VAL A 121 3.04 -12.69 5.82
N ARG A 122 1.73 -12.92 5.99
CA ARG A 122 1.06 -12.75 7.28
C ARG A 122 0.70 -14.10 7.92
N ARG A 123 0.74 -14.14 9.26
CA ARG A 123 0.29 -15.28 10.08
C ARG A 123 -1.23 -15.42 10.09
N GLY A 124 -1.96 -14.45 9.53
CA GLY A 124 -3.40 -14.43 9.39
C GLY A 124 -3.84 -13.20 8.58
N GLY A 125 -4.98 -13.31 7.89
CA GLY A 125 -5.42 -12.34 6.89
C GLY A 125 -4.74 -12.53 5.53
N MET A 126 -4.94 -11.57 4.64
CA MET A 126 -4.35 -11.58 3.29
C MET A 126 -2.91 -11.08 3.32
N ASP A 127 -2.03 -11.75 2.58
CA ASP A 127 -0.67 -11.26 2.32
C ASP A 127 -0.71 -9.92 1.61
N VAL A 128 0.29 -9.08 1.82
CA VAL A 128 0.30 -7.72 1.28
C VAL A 128 1.52 -7.51 0.43
N VAL A 129 1.31 -7.12 -0.83
CA VAL A 129 2.38 -6.89 -1.79
C VAL A 129 2.48 -5.40 -2.07
N ILE A 130 3.65 -4.81 -1.85
CA ILE A 130 3.95 -3.38 -2.05
C ILE A 130 5.21 -3.21 -2.89
N SER A 131 5.43 -2.00 -3.39
CA SER A 131 6.64 -1.64 -4.15
C SER A 131 7.26 -0.34 -3.59
N PRO A 132 8.05 -0.42 -2.51
CA PRO A 132 8.80 0.74 -1.99
C PRO A 132 9.81 1.29 -3.01
N SER A 133 10.23 2.55 -2.83
CA SER A 133 11.25 3.18 -3.68
C SER A 133 12.60 2.46 -3.62
N ASP A 134 12.96 1.96 -2.44
CA ASP A 134 14.13 1.12 -2.16
C ASP A 134 13.68 -0.12 -1.37
N ARG A 135 13.84 -1.29 -1.99
CA ARG A 135 13.44 -2.58 -1.42
C ARG A 135 14.36 -3.01 -0.28
N GLU A 136 15.66 -2.83 -0.45
CA GLU A 136 16.66 -3.37 0.47
C GLU A 136 16.62 -2.61 1.79
N THR A 137 16.64 -1.27 1.71
CA THR A 137 16.47 -0.41 2.89
C THR A 137 15.13 -0.67 3.59
N PHE A 138 14.03 -0.84 2.84
CA PHE A 138 12.73 -1.13 3.46
C PHE A 138 12.75 -2.46 4.24
N LEU A 139 13.30 -3.53 3.65
CA LEU A 139 13.37 -4.84 4.29
C LEU A 139 14.27 -4.82 5.53
N GLU A 140 15.42 -4.16 5.46
CA GLU A 140 16.35 -4.02 6.59
C GLU A 140 15.66 -3.29 7.77
N GLN A 141 15.02 -2.15 7.50
CA GLN A 141 14.32 -1.38 8.53
C GLN A 141 13.15 -2.15 9.13
N LEU A 142 12.43 -2.93 8.33
CA LEU A 142 11.34 -3.78 8.80
C LEU A 142 11.85 -4.91 9.71
N GLU A 143 12.95 -5.55 9.33
CA GLU A 143 13.56 -6.59 10.15
C GLU A 143 14.04 -6.03 11.50
N LEU A 144 14.68 -4.86 11.51
CA LEU A 144 15.10 -4.18 12.74
C LEU A 144 13.90 -3.86 13.64
N ALA A 145 12.80 -3.39 13.07
CA ALA A 145 11.57 -3.10 13.79
C ALA A 145 10.96 -4.39 14.41
N MET A 146 10.87 -5.47 13.63
CA MET A 146 10.36 -6.76 14.11
C MET A 146 11.21 -7.36 15.22
N ARG A 147 12.55 -7.33 15.10
CA ARG A 147 13.47 -7.80 16.15
C ARG A 147 13.31 -6.99 17.43
N SER A 148 13.17 -5.66 17.31
CA SER A 148 12.93 -4.76 18.45
C SER A 148 11.59 -5.05 19.14
N ALA A 149 10.53 -5.29 18.36
CA ALA A 149 9.21 -5.64 18.87
C ALA A 149 9.21 -6.98 19.63
N ASN A 150 9.88 -8.00 19.11
CA ASN A 150 10.01 -9.30 19.79
C ASN A 150 10.76 -9.19 21.12
N ARG A 151 11.91 -8.48 21.14
CA ARG A 151 12.68 -8.28 22.38
C ARG A 151 11.85 -7.61 23.48
N ARG A 152 11.06 -6.60 23.13
CA ARG A 152 10.16 -5.93 24.08
C ARG A 152 9.08 -6.85 24.64
N LYS A 153 8.58 -7.78 23.82
CA LYS A 153 7.58 -8.78 24.22
C LYS A 153 8.15 -9.82 25.19
N ASP A 154 9.43 -10.17 25.05
CA ASP A 154 10.09 -11.11 25.96
C ASP A 154 10.32 -10.46 27.33
N LEU A 155 10.76 -9.19 27.35
CA LEU A 155 10.95 -8.41 28.58
C LEU A 155 9.66 -8.12 29.35
N SER A 156 8.50 -8.07 28.70
CA SER A 156 7.22 -7.87 29.38
C SER A 156 6.61 -9.16 29.95
N ARG A 157 7.23 -10.31 29.68
CA ARG A 157 6.79 -11.64 30.14
C ARG A 157 7.65 -12.22 31.27
N SER A 158 8.83 -11.65 31.51
CA SER A 158 9.72 -11.94 32.64
C SER A 158 9.36 -11.10 33.86
#